data_AF-A0A936AN59-F1
#
_entry.id   AF-A0A936AN59-F1
#
_cell.length_a   1.000
_cell.length_b   1.000
_cell.length_c   1.000
_cell.angle_alpha   90.00
_cell.angle_beta   90.00
_cell.angle_gamma   90.00
#
_symmetry.space_group_name_H-M   'P 1'
#
loop_
_entity.id
_entity.type
_entity.pdbx_description
1 polymer ?
#
loop_
_entity_poly.entity_id
_entity_poly.type
_entity_poly.pdbx_seq_one_letter_code
_entity_poly.pdbx_strand_id
1 'polypeptide(L)'
;MVRHLADPIQQNVWAERLGGLLAPIKLHPTQIYEAAATLLIFVILLFVYRKRQFHGQVIIVYAILYAIARFIIEYWRDDPRGEFFDLSTSQFIAVVLFIGAIIAYFWRWRTTSNSRSEKRLRNRRNKRNRRKLSWCQCA
;
A
#
# COMPACT_ATOMS: atom_id res chain seq x y z
N MET A 1 -5.62 -57.82 -29.80
CA MET A 1 -4.28 -57.34 -30.15
C MET A 1 -3.94 -56.09 -29.33
N VAL A 2 -3.75 -56.23 -28.01
CA VAL A 2 -3.12 -55.20 -27.15
C VAL A 2 -2.50 -55.93 -25.95
N ARG A 3 -1.37 -56.61 -26.18
CA ARG A 3 -0.56 -57.25 -25.11
C ARG A 3 0.92 -56.91 -25.29
N HIS A 4 1.23 -55.63 -25.58
CA HIS A 4 2.59 -55.17 -25.84
C HIS A 4 2.91 -53.75 -25.32
N LEU A 5 2.25 -53.32 -24.24
CA LEU A 5 2.60 -52.06 -23.55
C LEU A 5 2.76 -52.32 -22.05
N ALA A 6 3.67 -53.24 -21.71
CA ALA A 6 4.13 -53.45 -20.34
C ALA A 6 5.66 -53.44 -20.37
N ASP A 7 6.22 -52.34 -20.86
CA ASP A 7 7.65 -52.12 -20.84
C ASP A 7 8.04 -51.74 -19.40
N PRO A 8 8.91 -52.51 -18.71
CA PRO A 8 9.29 -52.24 -17.32
C PRO A 8 10.08 -50.93 -17.14
N ILE A 9 10.38 -50.23 -18.24
CA ILE A 9 11.17 -48.99 -18.25
C ILE A 9 10.30 -47.78 -17.86
N GLN A 10 8.97 -47.83 -18.02
CA GLN A 10 8.11 -46.68 -17.71
C GLN A 10 7.66 -46.58 -16.25
N GLN A 11 7.86 -47.61 -15.42
CA GLN A 11 7.37 -47.58 -14.04
C GLN A 11 8.21 -46.68 -13.12
N ASN A 12 9.44 -46.35 -13.55
CA ASN A 12 10.42 -45.59 -12.76
C ASN A 12 10.51 -44.13 -13.23
N VAL A 13 10.08 -43.84 -14.47
CA VAL A 13 10.11 -42.49 -15.07
C VAL A 13 9.10 -41.56 -14.39
N TRP A 14 7.93 -42.09 -14.04
CA TRP A 14 6.94 -41.31 -13.28
C TRP A 14 7.39 -41.09 -11.84
N ALA A 15 8.09 -42.05 -11.22
CA ALA A 15 8.61 -41.91 -9.86
C ALA A 15 9.76 -40.89 -9.75
N GLU A 16 10.66 -40.79 -10.74
CA GLU A 16 11.67 -39.72 -10.80
C GLU A 16 11.05 -38.35 -11.13
N ARG A 17 10.04 -38.31 -12.01
CA ARG A 17 9.32 -37.07 -12.35
C ARG A 17 8.42 -36.56 -11.20
N LEU A 18 7.85 -37.45 -10.41
CA LEU A 18 6.98 -37.13 -9.26
C LEU A 18 7.77 -37.04 -7.93
N GLY A 19 8.93 -37.70 -7.85
CA GLY A 19 9.75 -37.82 -6.63
C GLY A 19 10.47 -36.54 -6.21
N GLY A 20 10.58 -35.56 -7.11
CA GLY A 20 10.98 -34.18 -6.78
C GLY A 20 9.81 -33.23 -6.48
N LEU A 21 8.57 -33.59 -6.88
CA LEU A 21 7.36 -32.78 -6.71
C LEU A 21 6.72 -32.94 -5.32
N LEU A 22 6.95 -34.08 -4.67
CA LEU A 22 6.39 -34.42 -3.35
C LEU A 22 7.30 -34.08 -2.18
N ALA A 23 8.51 -33.53 -2.43
CA ALA A 23 9.22 -32.84 -1.36
C ALA A 23 8.26 -31.74 -0.86
N PRO A 24 7.88 -31.71 0.43
CA PRO A 24 7.09 -30.62 0.95
C PRO A 24 7.99 -29.39 0.99
N ILE A 25 8.16 -28.75 -0.17
CA ILE A 25 8.67 -27.40 -0.25
C ILE A 25 7.61 -26.61 0.51
N LYS A 26 8.00 -26.10 1.67
CA LYS A 26 7.14 -25.34 2.56
C LYS A 26 6.89 -23.98 1.90
N LEU A 27 6.14 -23.97 0.79
CA LEU A 27 5.78 -22.73 0.10
C LEU A 27 4.85 -21.94 1.02
N HIS A 28 5.28 -20.75 1.38
CA HIS A 28 4.40 -19.79 2.02
C HIS A 28 3.23 -19.46 1.06
N PRO A 29 1.97 -19.55 1.51
CA PRO A 29 0.81 -19.18 0.69
C PRO A 29 0.72 -17.65 0.58
N THR A 30 1.65 -17.05 -0.16
CA THR A 30 1.79 -15.60 -0.37
C THR A 30 0.51 -14.97 -0.89
N GLN A 31 -0.29 -15.70 -1.67
CA GLN A 31 -1.57 -15.20 -2.18
C GLN A 31 -2.54 -14.80 -1.07
N ILE A 32 -2.58 -15.54 0.05
CA ILE A 32 -3.47 -15.22 1.18
C ILE A 32 -2.97 -13.96 1.89
N TYR A 33 -1.65 -13.80 2.05
CA TYR A 33 -1.07 -12.59 2.63
C TYR A 33 -1.30 -11.36 1.75
N GLU A 34 -1.14 -11.47 0.42
CA GLU A 34 -1.42 -10.36 -0.50
C GLU A 34 -2.91 -9.97 -0.50
N ALA A 35 -3.82 -10.95 -0.51
CA ALA A 35 -5.26 -10.71 -0.42
C ALA A 35 -5.65 -10.05 0.91
N ALA A 36 -5.10 -10.51 2.03
CA ALA A 36 -5.37 -9.94 3.34
C ALA A 36 -4.82 -8.50 3.44
N ALA A 37 -3.61 -8.26 2.95
CA ALA A 37 -2.98 -6.94 2.94
C ALA A 37 -3.78 -5.94 2.08
N THR A 38 -4.19 -6.34 0.88
CA THR A 38 -5.00 -5.48 -0.01
C THR A 38 -6.38 -5.17 0.58
N LEU A 39 -7.02 -6.13 1.25
CA LEU A 39 -8.28 -5.91 1.96
C LEU A 39 -8.12 -4.96 3.16
N LEU A 40 -7.03 -5.09 3.91
CA LEU A 40 -6.70 -4.18 5.01
C LEU A 40 -6.48 -2.74 4.50
N ILE A 41 -5.71 -2.57 3.42
CA ILE A 41 -5.49 -1.27 2.78
C ILE A 41 -6.83 -0.64 2.36
N PHE A 42 -7.72 -1.43 1.77
CA PHE A 42 -9.03 -0.97 1.34
C PHE A 42 -9.87 -0.43 2.51
N VAL A 43 -9.92 -1.18 3.63
CA VAL A 43 -10.63 -0.75 4.84
C VAL A 43 -10.07 0.56 5.39
N ILE A 44 -8.74 0.69 5.48
CA ILE A 44 -8.09 1.93 5.94
C ILE A 44 -8.44 3.10 5.01
N LEU A 45 -8.43 2.86 3.69
CA LEU A 45 -8.81 3.86 2.69
C LEU A 45 -10.24 4.35 2.86
N LEU A 46 -11.20 3.48 3.21
CA LEU A 46 -12.59 3.88 3.46
C LEU A 46 -12.70 4.85 4.66
N PHE A 47 -11.97 4.59 5.74
CA PHE A 47 -11.93 5.50 6.89
C PHE A 47 -11.31 6.85 6.52
N VAL A 48 -10.21 6.84 5.76
CA VAL A 48 -9.54 8.07 5.30
C VAL A 48 -10.41 8.85 4.32
N TYR A 49 -11.13 8.16 3.42
CA TYR A 49 -12.07 8.77 2.49
C TYR A 49 -13.16 9.56 3.23
N ARG A 50 -13.66 9.03 4.35
CA ARG A 50 -14.67 9.72 5.18
C ARG A 50 -14.13 11.00 5.84
N LYS A 51 -12.84 11.03 6.19
CA LYS A 51 -12.19 12.13 6.93
C LYS A 51 -11.30 13.03 6.05
N ARG A 52 -11.34 12.87 4.73
CA ARG A 52 -10.47 13.54 3.77
C ARG A 52 -10.53 15.07 3.91
N GLN A 53 -9.37 15.69 3.99
CA GLN A 53 -9.19 17.14 4.08
C GLN A 53 -8.88 17.78 2.72
N PHE A 54 -8.30 17.01 1.79
CA PHE A 54 -7.92 17.49 0.46
C PHE A 54 -8.14 16.45 -0.65
N HIS A 55 -8.35 16.94 -1.88
CA HIS A 55 -8.44 16.11 -3.07
C HIS A 55 -7.10 15.40 -3.31
N GLY A 56 -7.11 14.08 -3.53
CA GLY A 56 -5.90 13.27 -3.71
C GLY A 56 -5.27 12.71 -2.41
N GLN A 57 -5.81 13.02 -1.23
CA GLN A 57 -5.33 12.44 0.04
C GLN A 57 -5.39 10.92 0.06
N VAL A 58 -6.46 10.35 -0.50
CA VAL A 58 -6.68 8.91 -0.57
C VAL A 58 -5.62 8.20 -1.41
N ILE A 59 -5.19 8.81 -2.53
CA ILE A 59 -4.16 8.26 -3.41
C ILE A 59 -2.80 8.29 -2.72
N ILE A 60 -2.47 9.37 -2.02
CA ILE A 60 -1.21 9.48 -1.28
C ILE A 60 -1.16 8.45 -0.15
N VAL A 61 -2.25 8.30 0.62
CA VAL A 61 -2.33 7.30 1.69
C VAL A 61 -2.27 5.89 1.13
N TYR A 62 -2.91 5.63 -0.01
CA TYR A 62 -2.80 4.36 -0.72
C TYR A 62 -1.34 4.03 -1.07
N ALA A 63 -0.61 4.98 -1.65
CA ALA A 63 0.78 4.80 -2.02
C ALA A 63 1.66 4.47 -0.78
N ILE A 64 1.45 5.14 0.34
CA ILE A 64 2.14 4.85 1.61
C ILE A 64 1.84 3.43 2.08
N LEU A 65 0.55 3.08 2.21
CA LEU A 65 0.14 1.78 2.74
C LEU A 65 0.56 0.62 1.84
N TYR A 66 0.49 0.81 0.53
CA TYR A 66 0.91 -0.18 -0.44
C TYR A 66 2.43 -0.43 -0.39
N ALA A 67 3.24 0.64 -0.24
CA ALA A 67 4.69 0.51 -0.07
C ALA A 67 5.05 -0.27 1.21
N ILE A 68 4.37 0.01 2.33
CA ILE A 68 4.56 -0.74 3.59
C ILE A 68 4.16 -2.21 3.40
N ALA A 69 2.98 -2.47 2.84
CA ALA A 69 2.51 -3.84 2.62
C ALA A 69 3.46 -4.63 1.72
N ARG A 70 4.00 -4.00 0.67
CA ARG A 70 4.96 -4.64 -0.24
C ARG A 70 6.27 -5.00 0.48
N PHE A 71 6.75 -4.13 1.38
CA PHE A 71 7.92 -4.42 2.20
C PHE A 71 7.69 -5.63 3.13
N ILE A 72 6.54 -5.68 3.81
CA ILE A 72 6.20 -6.77 4.73
C ILE A 72 6.03 -8.11 3.98
N ILE A 73 5.33 -8.10 2.84
CA ILE A 73 5.11 -9.29 2.03
C ILE A 73 6.45 -9.82 1.50
N GLU A 74 7.33 -8.93 1.05
CA GLU A 74 8.66 -9.31 0.56
C GLU A 74 9.52 -9.91 1.69
N TYR A 75 9.50 -9.30 2.89
CA TYR A 75 10.20 -9.85 4.07
C TYR A 75 9.70 -11.26 4.44
N TRP A 76 8.41 -11.54 4.28
CA TRP A 76 7.85 -12.88 4.50
C TRP A 76 8.03 -13.83 3.31
N ARG A 77 8.33 -13.31 2.11
CA ARG A 77 8.56 -14.09 0.89
C ARG A 77 10.02 -14.50 0.73
N ASP A 78 10.96 -13.80 1.37
CA ASP A 78 12.37 -14.18 1.43
C ASP A 78 12.52 -15.48 2.23
N ASP A 79 12.27 -16.61 1.56
CA ASP A 79 12.89 -17.89 1.90
C ASP A 79 14.41 -17.72 1.75
N PRO A 80 15.26 -18.15 2.71
CA PRO A 80 16.70 -17.95 2.71
C PRO A 80 17.40 -18.82 1.64
N ARG A 81 17.17 -18.51 0.36
CA ARG A 81 17.78 -19.15 -0.80
C ARG A 81 18.41 -18.11 -1.70
N GLY A 82 19.54 -17.57 -1.24
CA GLY A 82 20.44 -16.75 -2.04
C GLY A 82 20.41 -15.28 -1.68
N GLU A 83 20.94 -14.95 -0.51
CA GLU A 83 21.33 -13.58 -0.20
C GLU A 83 22.56 -13.21 -1.04
N PHE A 84 22.35 -12.42 -2.08
CA PHE A 84 23.39 -11.59 -2.65
C PHE A 84 23.19 -10.18 -2.08
N PHE A 85 24.07 -9.79 -1.14
CA PHE A 85 24.17 -8.44 -0.57
C PHE A 85 23.08 -7.99 0.43
N ASP A 86 22.50 -8.90 1.22
CA ASP A 86 21.78 -8.59 2.48
C ASP A 86 20.53 -7.64 2.35
N LEU A 87 20.17 -7.25 1.12
CA LEU A 87 19.06 -6.33 0.80
C LEU A 87 18.50 -6.61 -0.60
N SER A 88 17.27 -7.11 -0.68
CA SER A 88 16.59 -7.35 -1.96
C SER A 88 16.24 -6.03 -2.69
N THR A 89 16.38 -5.98 -4.01
CA THR A 89 16.10 -4.80 -4.87
C THR A 89 14.69 -4.21 -4.65
N SER A 90 13.74 -5.06 -4.27
CA SER A 90 12.37 -4.72 -3.91
C SER A 90 12.28 -3.92 -2.60
N GLN A 91 13.19 -4.13 -1.64
CA GLN A 91 13.28 -3.37 -0.39
C GLN A 91 13.71 -1.92 -0.65
N PHE A 92 14.66 -1.69 -1.56
CA PHE A 92 15.09 -0.34 -1.94
C PHE A 92 13.93 0.47 -2.57
N ILE A 93 13.19 -0.15 -3.50
CA ILE A 93 12.02 0.47 -4.14
C ILE A 93 10.94 0.80 -3.11
N ALA A 94 10.70 -0.09 -2.14
CA ALA A 94 9.73 0.14 -1.08
C ALA A 94 10.12 1.35 -0.20
N VAL A 95 11.40 1.48 0.17
CA VAL A 95 11.91 2.61 0.96
C VAL A 95 11.77 3.93 0.18
N VAL A 96 12.15 3.96 -1.10
CA VAL A 96 12.02 5.16 -1.94
C VAL A 96 10.56 5.59 -2.07
N LEU A 97 9.64 4.65 -2.32
CA LEU A 97 8.21 4.94 -2.41
C LEU A 97 7.65 5.43 -1.07
N PHE A 98 8.05 4.82 0.05
CA PHE A 98 7.62 5.22 1.38
C PHE A 98 8.05 6.65 1.74
N ILE A 99 9.32 6.98 1.52
CA ILE A 99 9.86 8.32 1.78
C ILE A 99 9.18 9.36 0.89
N GLY A 100 9.08 9.09 -0.43
CA GLY A 100 8.45 10.00 -1.37
C GLY A 100 6.98 10.29 -1.03
N ALA A 101 6.23 9.27 -0.63
CA ALA A 101 4.82 9.42 -0.29
C ALA A 101 4.60 10.16 1.04
N ILE A 102 5.47 9.97 2.04
CA ILE A 102 5.44 10.75 3.29
C ILE A 102 5.71 12.23 3.03
N ILE A 103 6.75 12.56 2.25
CA ILE A 103 7.08 13.95 1.93
C ILE A 103 5.90 14.62 1.21
N ALA A 104 5.30 13.95 0.22
CA ALA A 104 4.13 14.45 -0.49
C ALA A 104 2.92 14.66 0.43
N TYR A 105 2.69 13.75 1.38
CA TYR A 105 1.60 13.87 2.36
C TYR A 105 1.79 15.10 3.26
N PHE A 106 2.97 15.26 3.86
CA PHE A 106 3.27 16.39 4.74
C PHE A 106 3.24 17.72 4.01
N TRP A 107 3.77 17.77 2.78
CA TRP A 107 3.76 18.98 1.96
C TRP A 107 2.32 19.44 1.67
N ARG A 108 1.44 18.52 1.21
CA ARG A 108 0.02 18.83 0.94
C ARG A 108 -0.79 19.12 2.21
N TRP A 109 -0.47 18.47 3.32
CA TRP A 109 -1.14 18.74 4.59
C TRP A 109 -0.92 20.18 5.03
N ARG A 110 0.32 20.69 4.93
CA ARG A 110 0.64 22.08 5.31
C ARG A 110 -0.03 23.12 4.41
N THR A 111 -0.13 22.87 3.10
CA THR A 111 -0.81 23.83 2.18
C THR A 111 -2.31 23.89 2.44
N THR A 112 -2.93 22.75 2.74
CA THR A 112 -4.38 22.68 3.00
C THR A 112 -4.74 23.32 4.33
N SER A 113 -3.94 23.13 5.39
CA SER A 113 -4.21 23.74 6.69
C SER A 113 -4.11 25.27 6.63
N ASN A 114 -3.11 25.79 5.92
CA ASN A 114 -2.85 27.23 5.83
C ASN A 114 -3.94 27.99 5.05
N SER A 115 -4.43 27.42 3.95
CA SER A 115 -5.53 28.02 3.19
C SER A 115 -6.85 28.04 3.98
N ARG A 116 -7.09 27.05 4.85
CA ARG A 116 -8.29 26.98 5.70
C ARG A 116 -8.23 27.98 6.85
N SER A 117 -7.07 28.20 7.46
CA SER A 117 -6.87 29.22 8.52
C SER A 117 -7.03 30.63 7.96
N GLU A 118 -6.44 30.94 6.80
CA GLU A 118 -6.59 32.24 6.14
C GLU A 118 -8.04 32.56 5.78
N LYS A 119 -8.78 31.61 5.19
CA LYS A 119 -10.21 31.80 4.90
C LYS A 119 -11.02 32.09 6.16
N ARG A 120 -10.74 31.39 7.27
CA ARG A 120 -11.40 31.65 8.57
C ARG A 120 -11.09 33.05 9.11
N LEU A 121 -9.83 33.47 9.05
CA LEU A 121 -9.41 34.81 9.48
C LEU A 121 -10.03 35.91 8.62
N ARG A 122 -10.04 35.73 7.30
CA ARG A 122 -10.69 36.65 6.36
C ARG A 122 -12.19 36.78 6.64
N ASN A 123 -12.88 35.66 6.89
CA ASN A 123 -14.30 35.68 7.21
C ASN A 123 -14.60 36.39 8.55
N ARG A 124 -13.77 36.17 9.58
CA ARG A 124 -13.86 36.90 10.86
C ARG A 124 -13.67 38.41 10.67
N ARG A 125 -12.67 38.82 9.89
CA ARG A 125 -12.40 40.23 9.58
C ARG A 125 -13.57 40.88 8.84
N ASN A 126 -14.11 40.19 7.82
CA ASN A 126 -15.26 40.68 7.05
C ASN A 126 -16.52 40.84 7.93
N LYS A 127 -16.77 39.87 8.81
CA LYS A 127 -17.89 39.94 9.78
C LYS A 127 -17.74 41.12 10.75
N ARG A 128 -16.52 41.43 11.21
CA ARG A 128 -16.24 42.59 12.06
C ARG A 128 -16.44 43.90 11.31
N ASN A 129 -15.97 44.01 10.06
CA ASN A 129 -16.20 45.20 9.23
C ASN A 129 -17.69 45.44 8.97
N ARG A 130 -18.46 44.41 8.63
CA ARG A 130 -19.92 44.54 8.44
C ARG A 130 -20.64 45.07 9.68
N ARG A 131 -20.26 44.59 10.87
CA ARG A 131 -20.80 45.15 12.13
C ARG A 131 -20.44 46.63 12.24
N LYS A 132 -19.17 46.99 12.02
CA LYS A 132 -18.72 48.38 12.13
C LYS A 132 -19.48 49.32 11.18
N LEU A 133 -19.74 48.90 9.94
CA LEU A 133 -20.54 49.65 8.96
C LEU A 133 -22.00 49.84 9.42
N SER A 134 -22.63 48.84 10.05
CA SER A 134 -24.02 48.98 10.53
C SER A 134 -24.16 50.00 11.67
N TRP A 135 -23.14 50.18 12.51
CA TRP A 135 -23.15 51.21 13.56
C TRP A 135 -23.03 52.64 13.00
N CYS A 136 -22.35 52.82 11.87
CA CYS A 136 -22.21 54.13 11.21
C CYS A 136 -23.47 54.58 10.46
N GLN A 137 -24.42 53.67 10.17
CA GLN A 137 -25.67 53.99 9.48
C GLN A 137 -26.84 54.31 10.43
N CYS A 138 -26.65 54.12 11.75
CA CYS A 138 -27.63 54.44 12.79
C CYS A 138 -27.25 55.68 13.62
N ALA A 139 -26.17 56.37 13.28
CA ALA A 139 -25.70 57.60 13.90
C ALA A 139 -25.74 58.74 12.88
#